data_AF-B7GN65-F1
#
_entry.id   AF-B7GN65-F1
#
_cell.length_a   1.000
_cell.length_b   1.000
_cell.length_c   1.000
_cell.angle_alpha   90.00
_cell.angle_beta   90.00
_cell.angle_gamma   90.00
#
_symmetry.space_group_name_H-M   'P 1'
#
loop_
_entity.id
_entity.type
_entity.pdbx_description
1 polymer ?
#
loop_
_entity_poly.entity_id
_entity_poly.type
_entity_poly.pdbx_seq_one_letter_code
_entity_poly.pdbx_strand_id
1 'polypeptide(L)'
;MIPTIHIPNTGHPWSTVYAVAAADMSESWLLTGGLMVQLHAIMGGLTARPTTDADLLADLMADRRGIARLRGVLAACGFETQPGMLTGYTTRMSAPNGDIVDLLVADHLPKFLGKDATIAGTPVLSMPGGTQAVERSMQVRLIDDQSNADAVIRIPDLLGALILKSAAYSADHAGYSDRHLYDAAMLASLIPDPDAELARLHSGTDRKHIKLLHELLTEDSPYWDNLDEPHRQDGLDTIETLATW
;
A
#
# COMPACT_ATOMS: atom_id res chain seq x y z
N MET A 1 -0.65 4.62 20.56
CA MET A 1 -0.51 6.05 20.17
C MET A 1 -0.45 6.08 18.66
N ILE A 2 -1.18 6.97 17.98
CA ILE A 2 -1.15 7.07 16.52
C ILE A 2 0.14 7.81 16.11
N PRO A 3 1.03 7.22 15.29
CA PRO A 3 2.23 7.90 14.81
C PRO A 3 1.87 9.17 14.03
N THR A 4 2.61 10.24 14.24
CA THR A 4 2.44 11.51 13.51
C THR A 4 3.59 11.69 12.53
N ILE A 5 3.27 11.98 11.28
CA ILE A 5 4.22 12.10 10.18
C ILE A 5 4.04 13.47 9.52
N HIS A 6 5.15 14.18 9.37
CA HIS A 6 5.21 15.47 8.70
C HIS A 6 5.53 15.27 7.22
N ILE A 7 4.69 15.82 6.34
CA ILE A 7 4.82 15.69 4.90
C ILE A 7 5.26 17.04 4.32
N PRO A 8 6.44 17.12 3.69
CA PRO A 8 7.01 18.39 3.26
C PRO A 8 6.41 18.93 1.95
N ASN A 9 5.67 18.11 1.20
CA ASN A 9 5.15 18.43 -0.13
C ASN A 9 3.63 18.62 -0.12
N THR A 10 3.18 19.74 -0.69
CA THR A 10 1.76 20.14 -0.83
C THR A 10 1.11 19.69 -2.14
N GLY A 11 1.88 19.16 -3.09
CA GLY A 11 1.37 18.72 -4.39
C GLY A 11 0.79 17.31 -4.37
N HIS A 12 0.28 16.88 -5.53
CA HIS A 12 0.01 15.47 -5.77
C HIS A 12 1.32 14.65 -5.60
N PRO A 13 1.28 13.45 -5.00
CA PRO A 13 0.07 12.71 -4.60
C PRO A 13 -0.51 13.02 -3.21
N TRP A 14 0.20 13.77 -2.36
CA TRP A 14 -0.23 14.03 -0.98
C TRP A 14 -1.46 14.92 -0.87
N SER A 15 -1.59 15.95 -1.72
CA SER A 15 -2.81 16.78 -1.77
C SER A 15 -4.07 15.96 -1.98
N THR A 16 -4.00 14.93 -2.82
CA THR A 16 -5.10 14.01 -3.09
C THR A 16 -5.40 13.13 -1.87
N VAL A 17 -4.37 12.63 -1.19
CA VAL A 17 -4.52 11.86 0.07
C VAL A 17 -5.25 12.70 1.13
N TYR A 18 -4.86 13.97 1.32
CA TYR A 18 -5.54 14.87 2.25
C TYR A 18 -6.99 15.15 1.84
N ALA A 19 -7.26 15.38 0.55
CA ALA A 19 -8.62 15.60 0.05
C ALA A 19 -9.53 14.39 0.30
N VAL A 20 -9.03 13.16 0.10
CA VAL A 20 -9.76 11.92 0.39
C VAL A 20 -9.97 11.74 1.89
N ALA A 21 -8.94 11.99 2.71
CA ALA A 21 -9.06 11.89 4.16
C ALA A 21 -10.08 12.89 4.75
N ALA A 22 -10.15 14.10 4.19
CA ALA A 22 -11.09 15.14 4.61
C ALA A 22 -12.57 14.81 4.32
N ALA A 23 -12.85 13.82 3.47
CA ALA A 23 -14.21 13.43 3.09
C ALA A 23 -14.94 12.54 4.11
N ASP A 24 -14.45 12.52 5.37
CA ASP A 24 -14.99 11.78 6.52
C ASP A 24 -15.24 10.30 6.17
N MET A 25 -14.15 9.64 5.78
CA MET A 25 -14.17 8.27 5.26
C MET A 25 -12.96 7.44 5.70
N SER A 26 -12.29 7.83 6.78
CA SER A 26 -11.00 7.24 7.20
C SER A 26 -11.04 5.73 7.40
N GLU A 27 -12.20 5.16 7.74
CA GLU A 27 -12.37 3.72 7.95
C GLU A 27 -12.70 2.94 6.66
N SER A 28 -13.05 3.61 5.56
CA SER A 28 -13.51 2.94 4.33
C SER A 28 -12.42 2.68 3.31
N TRP A 29 -11.18 3.08 3.57
CA TRP A 29 -10.07 2.92 2.64
C TRP A 29 -8.71 2.90 3.35
N LEU A 30 -7.70 2.40 2.65
CA LEU A 30 -6.30 2.41 3.08
C LEU A 30 -5.41 3.00 1.99
N LEU A 31 -4.40 3.76 2.39
CA LEU A 31 -3.31 4.16 1.50
C LEU A 31 -2.33 2.99 1.39
N THR A 32 -2.02 2.59 0.17
CA THR A 32 -1.18 1.43 -0.14
C THR A 32 -0.08 1.81 -1.14
N GLY A 33 0.55 0.83 -1.79
CA GLY A 33 1.47 1.10 -2.89
C GLY A 33 2.77 1.76 -2.45
N GLY A 34 3.28 2.71 -3.24
CA GLY A 34 4.54 3.41 -2.96
C GLY A 34 4.46 4.37 -1.77
N LEU A 35 3.34 5.08 -1.61
CA LEU A 35 3.19 6.08 -0.56
C LEU A 35 3.14 5.47 0.84
N MET A 36 2.53 4.28 0.97
CA MET A 36 2.59 3.49 2.20
C MET A 36 4.04 3.20 2.62
N VAL A 37 4.90 2.81 1.67
CA VAL A 37 6.33 2.54 1.95
C VAL A 37 7.04 3.82 2.36
N GLN A 38 6.72 4.95 1.70
CA GLN A 38 7.27 6.25 2.06
C GLN A 38 6.92 6.65 3.50
N LEU A 39 5.70 6.40 3.96
CA LEU A 39 5.30 6.68 5.34
C LEU A 39 6.07 5.81 6.34
N HIS A 40 6.21 4.51 6.08
CA HIS A 40 7.01 3.61 6.91
C HIS A 40 8.48 4.04 6.95
N ALA A 41 9.07 4.39 5.80
CA ALA A 41 10.43 4.89 5.72
C ALA A 41 10.62 6.16 6.57
N ILE A 42 9.72 7.16 6.44
CA ILE A 42 9.81 8.39 7.25
C ILE A 42 9.72 8.07 8.76
N MET A 43 8.81 7.18 9.16
CA MET A 43 8.71 6.76 10.57
C MET A 43 9.98 6.06 11.07
N GLY A 44 10.65 5.31 10.19
CA GLY A 44 11.93 4.66 10.45
C GLY A 44 13.16 5.55 10.29
N GLY A 45 13.01 6.83 9.93
CA GLY A 45 14.14 7.73 9.68
C GLY A 45 14.90 7.46 8.37
N LEU A 46 14.29 6.71 7.45
CA LEU A 46 14.83 6.37 6.12
C LEU A 46 14.16 7.19 5.01
N THR A 47 14.80 7.19 3.84
CA THR A 47 14.25 7.80 2.63
C THR A 47 13.81 6.71 1.66
N ALA A 48 12.52 6.68 1.32
CA ALA A 48 12.02 5.82 0.25
C ALA A 48 12.20 6.48 -1.12
N ARG A 49 12.19 5.65 -2.17
CA ARG A 49 12.13 6.13 -3.56
C ARG A 49 10.92 7.06 -3.77
N PRO A 50 11.04 8.10 -4.61
CA PRO A 50 9.88 8.92 -4.98
C PRO A 50 8.79 8.08 -5.66
N THR A 51 7.54 8.44 -5.39
CA THR A 51 6.37 7.91 -6.07
C THR A 51 5.46 9.07 -6.46
N THR A 52 4.92 9.03 -7.68
CA THR A 52 4.07 10.08 -8.22
C THR A 52 2.59 9.75 -8.12
N ASP A 53 2.25 8.47 -7.96
CA ASP A 53 0.88 7.97 -8.03
C ASP A 53 0.38 7.62 -6.62
N ALA A 54 -0.94 7.64 -6.43
CA ALA A 54 -1.59 7.17 -5.21
C ALA A 54 -2.41 5.90 -5.43
N ASP A 55 -2.19 4.89 -4.59
CA ASP A 55 -2.95 3.63 -4.59
C ASP A 55 -3.92 3.60 -3.39
N LEU A 56 -5.22 3.67 -3.68
CA LEU A 56 -6.27 3.67 -2.65
C LEU A 56 -7.01 2.34 -2.65
N LEU A 57 -6.86 1.57 -1.58
CA LEU A 57 -7.57 0.31 -1.39
C LEU A 57 -8.90 0.55 -0.66
N ALA A 58 -10.02 0.31 -1.33
CA ALA A 58 -11.34 0.44 -0.71
C ALA A 58 -11.66 -0.78 0.19
N ASP A 59 -12.03 -0.51 1.44
CA ASP A 59 -12.50 -1.50 2.41
C ASP A 59 -14.03 -1.65 2.29
N LEU A 60 -14.45 -2.46 1.31
CA LEU A 60 -15.88 -2.67 1.02
C LEU A 60 -16.61 -3.50 2.08
N MET A 61 -15.88 -4.16 2.98
CA MET A 61 -16.46 -4.81 4.15
C MET A 61 -16.89 -3.78 5.20
N ALA A 62 -16.09 -2.71 5.38
CA ALA A 62 -16.41 -1.59 6.25
C ALA A 62 -17.46 -0.63 5.63
N ASP A 63 -17.30 -0.29 4.34
CA ASP A 63 -18.23 0.58 3.61
C ASP A 63 -18.44 0.09 2.18
N ARG A 64 -19.62 -0.50 1.93
CA ARG A 64 -20.02 -0.96 0.60
C ARG A 64 -20.04 0.15 -0.45
N ARG A 65 -20.12 1.42 -0.05
CA ARG A 65 -20.12 2.57 -0.97
C ARG A 65 -18.71 3.14 -1.18
N GLY A 66 -17.67 2.54 -0.61
CA GLY A 66 -16.30 3.05 -0.61
C GLY A 66 -15.80 3.44 -2.00
N ILE A 67 -15.92 2.56 -3.00
CA ILE A 67 -15.51 2.86 -4.39
C ILE A 67 -16.27 4.07 -4.96
N ALA A 68 -17.60 4.10 -4.79
CA ALA A 68 -18.42 5.18 -5.32
C ALA A 68 -18.09 6.53 -4.66
N ARG A 69 -17.81 6.53 -3.35
CA ARG A 69 -17.43 7.72 -2.59
C ARG A 69 -16.02 8.21 -2.94
N LEU A 70 -15.03 7.32 -2.98
CA LEU A 70 -13.66 7.64 -3.40
C LEU A 70 -13.66 8.26 -4.79
N ARG A 71 -14.35 7.63 -5.75
CA ARG A 71 -14.52 8.19 -7.09
C ARG A 71 -15.17 9.57 -7.08
N GLY A 72 -16.19 9.78 -6.24
CA GLY A 72 -16.86 11.07 -6.10
C GLY A 72 -15.92 12.18 -5.61
N VAL A 73 -15.09 11.89 -4.62
CA VAL A 73 -14.07 12.83 -4.12
C VAL A 73 -13.02 13.12 -5.20
N LEU A 74 -12.49 12.08 -5.84
CA LEU A 74 -11.51 12.23 -6.92
C LEU A 74 -12.08 13.03 -8.11
N ALA A 75 -13.33 12.79 -8.50
CA ALA A 75 -13.99 13.57 -9.54
C ALA A 75 -14.14 15.05 -9.15
N ALA A 76 -14.44 15.35 -7.88
CA ALA A 76 -14.46 16.72 -7.37
C ALA A 76 -13.06 17.39 -7.38
N CYS A 77 -12.00 16.59 -7.29
CA CYS A 77 -10.62 17.02 -7.48
C CYS A 77 -10.18 17.11 -8.97
N GLY A 78 -11.08 16.84 -9.92
CA GLY A 78 -10.79 16.92 -11.36
C GLY A 78 -10.21 15.65 -11.99
N PHE A 79 -10.24 14.51 -11.28
CA PHE A 79 -9.84 13.23 -11.85
C PHE A 79 -10.98 12.59 -12.65
N GLU A 80 -10.64 12.02 -13.79
CA GLU A 80 -11.57 11.29 -14.65
C GLU A 80 -11.20 9.81 -14.71
N THR A 81 -12.21 8.95 -14.69
CA THR A 81 -12.04 7.51 -14.86
C THR A 81 -11.44 7.19 -16.23
N GLN A 82 -10.38 6.40 -16.24
CA GLN A 82 -9.77 5.86 -17.45
C GLN A 82 -10.22 4.41 -17.64
N PRO A 83 -11.05 4.10 -18.66
CA PRO A 83 -11.50 2.74 -18.92
C PRO A 83 -10.31 1.80 -19.18
N GLY A 84 -10.27 0.66 -18.50
CA GLY A 84 -9.26 -0.36 -18.80
C GLY A 84 -9.58 -1.08 -20.10
N MET A 85 -8.91 -0.66 -21.17
CA MET A 85 -9.20 -1.11 -22.54
C MET A 85 -8.82 -2.58 -22.82
N LEU A 86 -7.92 -3.17 -22.02
CA LEU A 86 -7.30 -4.47 -22.31
C LEU A 86 -7.50 -5.56 -21.24
N THR A 87 -7.92 -5.18 -20.03
CA THR A 87 -7.91 -6.09 -18.87
C THR A 87 -9.31 -6.46 -18.37
N GLY A 88 -10.36 -5.78 -18.84
CA GLY A 88 -11.72 -5.95 -18.32
C GLY A 88 -11.94 -5.33 -16.93
N TYR A 89 -10.94 -4.65 -16.38
CA TYR A 89 -11.00 -3.96 -15.10
C TYR A 89 -10.84 -2.45 -15.31
N THR A 90 -11.40 -1.63 -14.41
CA THR A 90 -11.17 -0.18 -14.39
C THR A 90 -10.72 0.21 -13.00
N THR A 91 -9.48 0.71 -12.90
CA THR A 91 -8.83 1.13 -11.64
C THR A 91 -8.39 2.58 -11.68
N ARG A 92 -7.83 3.00 -12.82
CA ARG A 92 -7.15 4.28 -12.96
C ARG A 92 -8.11 5.44 -13.08
N MET A 93 -7.83 6.48 -12.31
CA MET A 93 -8.34 7.83 -12.52
C MET A 93 -7.17 8.78 -12.76
N SER A 94 -7.30 9.67 -13.72
CA SER A 94 -6.26 10.65 -14.05
C SER A 94 -6.83 12.05 -14.16
N ALA A 95 -6.06 13.05 -13.73
CA ALA A 95 -6.40 14.45 -13.94
C ALA A 95 -5.70 15.00 -15.20
N PRO A 96 -6.18 16.13 -15.80
CA PRO A 96 -5.61 16.69 -17.02
C PRO A 96 -4.13 17.09 -16.95
N ASN A 97 -3.62 17.34 -15.74
CA ASN A 97 -2.22 17.66 -15.48
C ASN A 97 -1.30 16.42 -15.43
N GLY A 98 -1.84 15.21 -15.58
CA GLY A 98 -1.09 13.96 -15.56
C GLY A 98 -1.04 13.26 -14.21
N ASP A 99 -1.68 13.80 -13.16
CA ASP A 99 -1.78 13.14 -11.85
C ASP A 99 -2.58 11.83 -11.96
N ILE A 100 -2.17 10.81 -11.20
CA ILE A 100 -2.73 9.46 -11.29
C ILE A 100 -3.12 8.93 -9.90
N VAL A 101 -4.32 8.36 -9.83
CA VAL A 101 -4.79 7.58 -8.69
C VAL A 101 -5.33 6.26 -9.18
N ASP A 102 -4.89 5.16 -8.58
CA ASP A 102 -5.44 3.83 -8.83
C ASP A 102 -6.38 3.46 -7.66
N LEU A 103 -7.64 3.17 -8.00
CA LEU A 103 -8.66 2.70 -7.06
C LEU A 103 -8.74 1.18 -7.11
N LEU A 104 -8.51 0.54 -5.97
CA LEU A 104 -8.38 -0.91 -5.87
C LEU A 104 -9.36 -1.47 -4.84
N VAL A 105 -9.65 -2.77 -4.93
CA VAL A 105 -10.41 -3.52 -3.92
C VAL A 105 -9.58 -4.68 -3.41
N ALA A 106 -9.90 -5.20 -2.21
CA ALA A 106 -9.22 -6.39 -1.72
C ALA A 106 -9.38 -7.58 -2.69
N ASP A 107 -8.37 -8.44 -2.74
CA ASP A 107 -8.54 -9.79 -3.27
C ASP A 107 -9.55 -10.59 -2.45
N HIS A 108 -10.00 -11.74 -2.98
CA HIS A 108 -10.96 -12.62 -2.30
C HIS A 108 -12.26 -11.96 -1.82
N LEU A 109 -12.63 -10.82 -2.42
CA LEU A 109 -13.82 -10.06 -2.04
C LEU A 109 -15.09 -10.96 -2.11
N PRO A 110 -15.93 -10.97 -1.06
CA PRO A 110 -17.15 -11.75 -1.07
C PRO A 110 -18.05 -11.42 -2.27
N LYS A 111 -18.61 -12.46 -2.93
CA LYS A 111 -19.40 -12.31 -4.17
C LYS A 111 -20.55 -11.30 -4.06
N PHE A 112 -21.14 -11.15 -2.88
CA PHE A 112 -22.25 -10.21 -2.67
C PHE A 112 -21.84 -8.73 -2.70
N LEU A 113 -20.54 -8.43 -2.62
CA LEU A 113 -19.96 -7.08 -2.78
C LEU A 113 -19.48 -6.80 -4.20
N GLY A 114 -19.47 -7.79 -5.11
CA GLY A 114 -18.94 -7.62 -6.46
C GLY A 114 -19.66 -6.54 -7.29
N LYS A 115 -20.95 -6.28 -7.02
CA LYS A 115 -21.69 -5.19 -7.68
C LYS A 115 -21.24 -3.79 -7.21
N ASP A 116 -20.79 -3.71 -5.97
CA ASP A 116 -20.34 -2.47 -5.35
C ASP A 116 -18.87 -2.16 -5.73
N ALA A 117 -18.10 -3.20 -6.09
CA ALA A 117 -16.73 -3.12 -6.59
C ALA A 117 -16.65 -2.77 -8.09
N THR A 118 -17.37 -1.73 -8.53
CA THR A 118 -17.39 -1.32 -9.95
C THR A 118 -17.19 0.18 -10.13
N ILE A 119 -16.53 0.56 -11.23
CA ILE A 119 -16.41 1.93 -11.72
C ILE A 119 -17.02 1.97 -13.12
N ALA A 120 -18.04 2.82 -13.29
CA ALA A 120 -18.76 2.97 -14.56
C ALA A 120 -19.30 1.63 -15.13
N GLY A 121 -19.68 0.69 -14.24
CA GLY A 121 -20.18 -0.63 -14.63
C GLY A 121 -19.09 -1.68 -14.89
N THR A 122 -17.82 -1.30 -14.87
CA THR A 122 -16.67 -2.20 -15.04
C THR A 122 -16.12 -2.62 -13.67
N PRO A 123 -15.78 -3.90 -13.45
CA PRO A 123 -15.16 -4.34 -12.20
C PRO A 123 -13.87 -3.58 -11.87
N VAL A 124 -13.67 -3.30 -10.59
CA VAL A 124 -12.40 -2.76 -10.08
C VAL A 124 -11.39 -3.90 -9.93
N LEU A 125 -10.12 -3.61 -10.21
CA LEU A 125 -9.05 -4.59 -10.06
C LEU A 125 -8.83 -4.93 -8.59
N SER A 126 -8.74 -6.23 -8.28
CA SER A 126 -8.33 -6.70 -6.96
C SER A 126 -6.84 -6.53 -6.75
N MET A 127 -6.47 -6.01 -5.57
CA MET A 127 -5.10 -5.93 -5.11
C MET A 127 -4.64 -7.27 -4.53
N PRO A 128 -3.60 -7.92 -5.08
CA PRO A 128 -3.01 -9.11 -4.50
C PRO A 128 -2.50 -8.83 -3.08
N GLY A 129 -2.90 -9.65 -2.10
CA GLY A 129 -2.58 -9.43 -0.68
C GLY A 129 -3.44 -8.37 0.00
N GLY A 130 -4.44 -7.81 -0.70
CA GLY A 130 -5.29 -6.72 -0.19
C GLY A 130 -6.08 -7.10 1.05
N THR A 131 -6.57 -8.34 1.17
CA THR A 131 -7.28 -8.81 2.36
C THR A 131 -6.38 -8.77 3.60
N GLN A 132 -5.16 -9.32 3.47
CA GLN A 132 -4.17 -9.33 4.56
C GLN A 132 -3.72 -7.91 4.93
N ALA A 133 -3.61 -7.02 3.94
CA ALA A 133 -3.27 -5.62 4.14
C ALA A 133 -4.36 -4.86 4.93
N VAL A 134 -5.64 -5.19 4.72
CA VAL A 134 -6.75 -4.65 5.52
C VAL A 134 -6.71 -5.19 6.94
N GLU A 135 -6.54 -6.51 7.11
CA GLU A 135 -6.46 -7.19 8.42
C GLU A 135 -5.29 -6.70 9.27
N ARG A 136 -4.15 -6.39 8.64
CA ARG A 136 -2.92 -5.91 9.26
C ARG A 136 -2.71 -4.43 8.94
N SER A 137 -3.63 -3.60 9.42
CA SER A 137 -3.60 -2.15 9.20
C SER A 137 -3.44 -1.36 10.50
N MET A 138 -2.88 -0.17 10.36
CA MET A 138 -2.67 0.79 11.42
C MET A 138 -3.13 2.18 10.97
N GLN A 139 -3.43 3.04 11.94
CA GLN A 139 -3.68 4.45 11.67
C GLN A 139 -2.39 5.26 11.78
N VAL A 140 -2.26 6.27 10.94
CA VAL A 140 -1.22 7.31 11.02
C VAL A 140 -1.86 8.68 10.87
N ARG A 141 -1.31 9.67 11.57
CA ARG A 141 -1.67 11.07 11.45
C ARG A 141 -0.67 11.75 10.53
N LEU A 142 -1.16 12.42 9.50
CA LEU A 142 -0.38 13.19 8.55
C LEU A 142 -0.57 14.68 8.83
N ILE A 143 0.53 15.41 8.88
CA ILE A 143 0.55 16.87 8.97
C ILE A 143 1.29 17.41 7.74
N ASP A 144 0.64 18.28 6.98
CA ASP A 144 1.26 19.00 5.88
C ASP A 144 2.08 20.18 6.45
N ASP A 145 3.39 20.19 6.19
CA ASP A 145 4.29 21.20 6.76
C ASP A 145 4.07 22.62 6.22
N GLN A 146 3.41 22.77 5.06
CA GLN A 146 3.18 24.08 4.45
C GLN A 146 1.75 24.57 4.69
N SER A 147 0.75 23.70 4.53
CA SER A 147 -0.66 24.08 4.68
C SER A 147 -1.20 23.87 6.10
N ASN A 148 -0.46 23.12 6.94
CA ASN A 148 -0.89 22.66 8.25
C ASN A 148 -2.22 21.86 8.21
N ALA A 149 -2.51 21.25 7.05
CA ALA A 149 -3.57 20.25 6.93
C ALA A 149 -3.25 19.05 7.81
N ASP A 150 -4.29 18.51 8.45
CA ASP A 150 -4.19 17.42 9.42
C ASP A 150 -5.21 16.35 9.05
N ALA A 151 -4.73 15.12 8.89
CA ALA A 151 -5.55 13.99 8.51
C ALA A 151 -5.11 12.72 9.23
N VAL A 152 -6.07 11.88 9.61
CA VAL A 152 -5.80 10.51 10.05
C VAL A 152 -6.23 9.56 8.93
N ILE A 153 -5.30 8.70 8.51
CA ILE A 153 -5.54 7.70 7.47
C ILE A 153 -5.15 6.31 7.96
N ARG A 154 -5.65 5.27 7.28
CA ARG A 154 -5.22 3.89 7.47
C ARG A 154 -4.15 3.51 6.45
N ILE A 155 -3.14 2.78 6.90
CA ILE A 155 -2.15 2.10 6.06
C ILE A 155 -1.97 0.67 6.55
N PRO A 156 -1.55 -0.27 5.70
CA PRO A 156 -1.02 -1.54 6.19
C PRO A 156 0.14 -1.30 7.16
N ASP A 157 0.20 -2.05 8.26
CA ASP A 157 1.37 -2.06 9.14
C ASP A 157 2.57 -2.72 8.44
N LEU A 158 3.74 -2.78 9.10
CA LEU A 158 4.95 -3.28 8.45
C LEU A 158 4.81 -4.71 7.90
N LEU A 159 4.20 -5.63 8.65
CA LEU A 159 3.97 -7.00 8.19
C LEU A 159 2.94 -7.05 7.05
N GLY A 160 1.83 -6.33 7.19
CA GLY A 160 0.81 -6.21 6.13
C GLY A 160 1.41 -5.64 4.84
N ALA A 161 2.22 -4.59 4.94
CA ALA A 161 2.91 -3.94 3.84
C ALA A 161 3.93 -4.86 3.17
N LEU A 162 4.71 -5.61 3.96
CA LEU A 162 5.71 -6.56 3.47
C LEU A 162 5.07 -7.67 2.62
N ILE A 163 4.00 -8.29 3.15
CA ILE A 163 3.22 -9.32 2.44
C ILE A 163 2.60 -8.73 1.18
N LEU A 164 2.05 -7.51 1.25
CA LEU A 164 1.46 -6.83 0.11
C LEU A 164 2.48 -6.61 -1.03
N LYS A 165 3.74 -6.26 -0.70
CA LYS A 165 4.81 -6.11 -1.70
C LYS A 165 5.24 -7.45 -2.30
N SER A 166 5.32 -8.51 -1.51
CA SER A 166 5.55 -9.87 -2.01
C SER A 166 4.44 -10.33 -2.96
N ALA A 167 3.18 -10.05 -2.62
CA ALA A 167 2.04 -10.37 -3.46
C ALA A 167 2.02 -9.59 -4.77
N ALA A 168 2.33 -8.28 -4.71
CA ALA A 168 2.47 -7.45 -5.90
C ALA A 168 3.58 -7.95 -6.83
N TYR A 169 4.76 -8.29 -6.29
CA TYR A 169 5.85 -8.88 -7.08
C TYR A 169 5.42 -10.18 -7.78
N SER A 170 4.73 -11.06 -7.06
CA SER A 170 4.24 -12.34 -7.61
C SER A 170 3.24 -12.15 -8.77
N ALA A 171 2.47 -11.05 -8.74
CA ALA A 171 1.43 -10.77 -9.73
C ALA A 171 1.95 -9.94 -10.91
N ASP A 172 3.07 -9.23 -10.76
CA ASP A 172 3.65 -8.39 -11.81
C ASP A 172 4.51 -9.23 -12.77
N HIS A 173 3.93 -9.55 -13.93
CA HIS A 173 4.58 -10.31 -15.00
C HIS A 173 5.22 -9.40 -16.06
N ALA A 174 5.23 -8.08 -15.87
CA ALA A 174 5.61 -7.10 -16.90
C ALA A 174 7.09 -6.69 -16.87
N GLY A 175 7.93 -7.32 -16.03
CA GLY A 175 9.38 -7.13 -16.03
C GLY A 175 9.88 -5.84 -15.36
N TYR A 176 9.02 -5.11 -14.65
CA TYR A 176 9.38 -3.93 -13.84
C TYR A 176 9.11 -4.16 -12.33
N SER A 177 9.10 -5.41 -11.91
CA SER A 177 8.66 -5.85 -10.59
C SER A 177 9.70 -5.68 -9.48
N ASP A 178 10.98 -5.51 -9.82
CA ASP A 178 12.09 -5.40 -8.85
C ASP A 178 11.90 -4.27 -7.83
N ARG A 179 11.20 -3.20 -8.20
CA ARG A 179 10.83 -2.12 -7.26
C ARG A 179 10.04 -2.62 -6.04
N HIS A 180 9.27 -3.70 -6.19
CA HIS A 180 8.54 -4.31 -5.09
C HIS A 180 9.49 -5.03 -4.12
N LEU A 181 10.62 -5.57 -4.59
CA LEU A 181 11.63 -6.20 -3.76
C LEU A 181 12.48 -5.16 -3.02
N TYR A 182 12.83 -4.04 -3.66
CA TYR A 182 13.42 -2.88 -2.96
C TYR A 182 12.50 -2.35 -1.85
N ASP A 183 11.20 -2.19 -2.14
CA ASP A 183 10.22 -1.78 -1.15
C ASP A 183 10.10 -2.83 -0.02
N ALA A 184 10.13 -4.13 -0.34
CA ALA A 184 10.06 -5.21 0.65
C ALA A 184 11.29 -5.27 1.56
N ALA A 185 12.49 -5.11 1.01
CA ALA A 185 13.74 -5.02 1.76
C ALA A 185 13.68 -3.87 2.78
N MET A 186 13.25 -2.68 2.34
CA MET A 186 13.07 -1.51 3.22
C MET A 186 12.02 -1.74 4.31
N LEU A 187 10.91 -2.42 4.02
CA LEU A 187 9.90 -2.72 5.02
C LEU A 187 10.39 -3.76 6.04
N ALA A 188 11.10 -4.80 5.57
CA ALA A 188 11.68 -5.81 6.44
C ALA A 188 12.71 -5.20 7.40
N SER A 189 13.57 -4.29 6.92
CA SER A 189 14.56 -3.60 7.76
C SER A 189 13.98 -2.70 8.85
N LEU A 190 12.68 -2.43 8.80
CA LEU A 190 11.99 -1.58 9.75
C LEU A 190 11.18 -2.38 10.77
N ILE A 191 11.12 -3.70 10.67
CA ILE A 191 10.42 -4.57 11.64
C ILE A 191 11.29 -4.68 12.91
N PRO A 192 10.83 -4.14 14.06
CA PRO A 192 11.65 -4.08 15.26
C PRO A 192 11.68 -5.39 16.06
N ASP A 193 10.67 -6.24 15.89
CA ASP A 193 10.52 -7.52 16.62
C ASP A 193 9.99 -8.60 15.65
N PRO A 194 10.89 -9.28 14.92
CA PRO A 194 10.50 -10.31 13.96
C PRO A 194 9.81 -11.51 14.60
N ASP A 195 10.14 -11.86 15.85
CA ASP A 195 9.51 -12.96 16.58
C ASP A 195 8.04 -12.65 16.91
N ALA A 196 7.73 -11.41 17.28
CA ALA A 196 6.35 -10.97 17.47
C ALA A 196 5.55 -11.02 16.16
N GLU A 197 6.17 -10.64 15.04
CA GLU A 197 5.53 -10.70 13.72
C GLU A 197 5.35 -12.14 13.21
N LEU A 198 6.28 -13.04 13.52
CA LEU A 198 6.18 -14.48 13.25
C LEU A 198 4.90 -15.07 13.87
N ALA A 199 4.57 -14.67 15.10
CA ALA A 199 3.37 -15.12 15.80
C ALA A 199 2.05 -14.61 15.16
N ARG A 200 2.12 -13.60 14.29
CA ARG A 200 0.97 -13.03 13.56
C ARG A 200 0.75 -13.66 12.19
N LEU A 201 1.63 -14.54 11.74
CA LEU A 201 1.43 -15.36 10.53
C LEU A 201 0.45 -16.50 10.85
N HIS A 202 -0.55 -16.70 9.98
CA HIS A 202 -1.63 -17.65 10.27
C HIS A 202 -2.25 -18.33 9.03
N SER A 203 -1.73 -18.09 7.83
CA SER A 203 -2.32 -18.63 6.59
C SER A 203 -1.28 -19.23 5.64
N GLY A 204 -1.68 -20.22 4.84
CA GLY A 204 -0.80 -20.76 3.79
C GLY A 204 -0.36 -19.70 2.76
N THR A 205 -1.15 -18.63 2.59
CA THR A 205 -0.80 -17.47 1.78
C THR A 205 0.35 -16.67 2.41
N ASP A 206 0.34 -16.45 3.74
CA ASP A 206 1.47 -15.84 4.46
C ASP A 206 2.76 -16.62 4.18
N ARG A 207 2.74 -17.94 4.38
CA ARG A 207 3.91 -18.80 4.13
C ARG A 207 4.46 -18.66 2.72
N LYS A 208 3.57 -18.64 1.73
CA LYS A 208 3.95 -18.51 0.32
C LYS A 208 4.68 -17.18 0.09
N HIS A 209 4.16 -16.07 0.62
CA HIS A 209 4.74 -14.75 0.43
C HIS A 209 6.07 -14.57 1.17
N ILE A 210 6.18 -15.08 2.40
CA ILE A 210 7.42 -15.05 3.16
C ILE A 210 8.49 -15.93 2.50
N LYS A 211 8.15 -17.16 2.09
CA LYS A 211 9.09 -18.04 1.39
C LYS A 211 9.64 -17.41 0.11
N LEU A 212 8.77 -16.74 -0.65
CA LEU A 212 9.19 -16.03 -1.85
C LEU A 212 10.20 -14.92 -1.54
N LEU A 213 9.96 -14.14 -0.48
CA LEU A 213 10.90 -13.10 -0.07
C LEU A 213 12.21 -13.69 0.42
N HIS A 214 12.19 -14.79 1.19
CA HIS A 214 13.39 -15.49 1.63
C HIS A 214 14.25 -16.01 0.46
N GLU A 215 13.62 -16.51 -0.60
CA GLU A 215 14.30 -16.97 -1.81
C GLU A 215 14.94 -15.84 -2.64
N LEU A 216 14.38 -14.62 -2.58
CA LEU A 216 14.77 -13.51 -3.46
C LEU A 216 15.61 -12.43 -2.76
N LEU A 217 15.35 -12.18 -1.49
CA LEU A 217 16.04 -11.19 -0.66
C LEU A 217 17.24 -11.83 0.04
N THR A 218 18.09 -12.51 -0.73
CA THR A 218 19.33 -13.10 -0.21
C THR A 218 20.33 -12.02 0.20
N GLU A 219 21.35 -12.39 0.97
CA GLU A 219 22.42 -11.48 1.43
C GLU A 219 23.08 -10.73 0.26
N ASP A 220 23.32 -11.42 -0.85
CA ASP A 220 23.95 -10.89 -2.06
C ASP A 220 22.99 -10.12 -2.99
N SER A 221 21.70 -10.06 -2.66
CA SER A 221 20.71 -9.41 -3.52
C SER A 221 20.89 -7.89 -3.51
N PRO A 222 20.71 -7.20 -4.65
CA PRO A 222 20.95 -5.75 -4.77
C PRO A 222 19.86 -4.92 -4.08
N TYR A 223 18.81 -5.57 -3.54
CA TYR A 223 17.66 -4.90 -2.94
C TYR A 223 17.99 -4.21 -1.62
N TRP A 224 19.12 -4.58 -1.00
CA TRP A 224 19.64 -4.00 0.23
C TRP A 224 20.54 -2.78 0.02
N ASP A 225 20.97 -2.49 -1.21
CA ASP A 225 22.03 -1.51 -1.53
C ASP A 225 21.72 -0.06 -1.08
N ASN A 226 20.44 0.26 -0.86
CA ASN A 226 20.00 1.59 -0.42
C ASN A 226 19.92 1.74 1.11
N LEU A 227 20.21 0.68 1.86
CA LEU A 227 20.17 0.69 3.32
C LEU A 227 21.59 0.80 3.89
N ASP A 228 21.70 1.39 5.08
CA ASP A 228 22.94 1.27 5.84
C ASP A 228 23.10 -0.14 6.42
N GLU A 229 24.30 -0.46 6.92
CA GLU A 229 24.59 -1.80 7.40
C GLU A 229 23.67 -2.28 8.54
N PRO A 230 23.32 -1.45 9.55
CA PRO A 230 22.35 -1.85 10.57
C PRO A 230 20.99 -2.25 9.98
N HIS A 231 20.38 -1.40 9.15
CA HIS A 231 19.07 -1.71 8.56
C HIS A 231 19.13 -2.91 7.62
N ARG A 232 20.24 -3.07 6.88
CA ARG A 232 20.48 -4.26 6.06
C ARG A 232 20.48 -5.54 6.92
N GLN A 233 21.20 -5.54 8.04
CA GLN A 233 21.24 -6.69 8.95
C GLN A 233 19.87 -6.98 9.57
N ASP A 234 19.18 -5.95 10.06
CA ASP A 234 17.83 -6.09 10.63
C ASP A 234 16.84 -6.67 9.62
N GLY A 235 16.95 -6.26 8.35
CA GLY A 235 16.13 -6.79 7.26
C GLY A 235 16.41 -8.26 6.95
N LEU A 236 17.68 -8.66 6.91
CA LEU A 236 18.08 -10.07 6.71
C LEU A 236 17.60 -10.94 7.87
N ASP A 237 17.81 -10.51 9.11
CA ASP A 237 17.39 -11.22 10.32
C ASP A 237 15.86 -11.36 10.38
N THR A 238 15.13 -10.33 9.95
CA THR A 238 13.67 -10.36 9.83
C THR A 238 13.21 -11.42 8.84
N ILE A 239 13.79 -11.45 7.63
CA ILE A 239 13.39 -12.39 6.59
C ILE A 239 13.73 -13.84 6.98
N GLU A 240 14.90 -14.08 7.57
CA GLU A 240 15.28 -15.39 8.12
C GLU A 240 14.33 -15.84 9.24
N THR A 241 14.01 -14.96 10.18
CA THR A 241 13.11 -15.29 11.30
C THR A 241 11.72 -15.64 10.79
N LEU A 242 11.12 -14.80 9.94
CA LEU A 242 9.79 -15.03 9.38
C LEU A 242 9.72 -16.33 8.56
N ALA A 243 10.80 -16.70 7.87
CA ALA A 243 10.86 -17.92 7.05
C ALA A 243 10.80 -19.22 7.85
N THR A 244 10.90 -19.16 9.19
CA THR A 244 10.80 -20.34 10.06
C THR A 244 9.36 -20.83 10.28
N TRP A 245 8.34 -20.09 9.83
CA TRP A 245 6.91 -20.43 9.94
C TRP A 245 6.43 -21.55 8.98
#